data_AF-A0A815EN29-F1
#
_entry.id   AF-A0A815EN29-F1
#
_cell.length_a   1.000
_cell.length_b   1.000
_cell.length_c   1.000
_cell.angle_alpha   90.00
_cell.angle_beta   90.00
_cell.angle_gamma   90.00
#
_symmetry.space_group_name_H-M   'P 1'
#
loop_
_entity.id
_entity.type
_entity.pdbx_description
1 polymer ?
#
loop_
_entity_poly.entity_id
_entity_poly.type
_entity_poly.pdbx_seq_one_letter_code
_entity_poly.pdbx_strand_id
1 'polypeptide(L)'
;MDVIADLQTKLIKEAIGEDATEEEIQCGLRIFRSAHQLYANDDEFHNLSLYVRHNRAKQGNLHIGDSAMDVKLLNINGEFVSLLSYFQSNRPLLIIAGSYT
;
A
#
# COMPACT_ATOMS: atom_id res chain seq x y z
N MET A 1 -17.57 3.97 -8.84
CA MET A 1 -17.16 2.75 -9.54
C MET A 1 -15.69 2.88 -9.89
N ASP A 2 -14.87 1.90 -9.51
CA ASP A 2 -13.43 1.93 -9.75
C ASP A 2 -13.15 1.24 -11.09
N VAL A 3 -13.15 2.02 -12.17
CA VAL A 3 -12.97 1.55 -13.56
C VAL A 3 -11.73 0.66 -13.73
N ILE A 4 -10.66 0.89 -12.95
CA ILE A 4 -9.44 0.08 -13.02
C ILE A 4 -9.62 -1.24 -12.27
N ALA A 5 -10.26 -1.24 -11.10
CA ALA A 5 -10.56 -2.48 -10.40
C ALA A 5 -11.52 -3.37 -11.20
N ASP A 6 -12.51 -2.76 -11.86
CA ASP A 6 -13.45 -3.47 -12.74
C ASP A 6 -12.73 -4.09 -13.94
N LEU A 7 -11.81 -3.34 -14.58
CA LEU A 7 -11.00 -3.83 -15.69
C LEU A 7 -10.05 -4.96 -15.26
N GLN A 8 -9.34 -4.79 -14.14
CA GLN A 8 -8.46 -5.84 -13.60
C GLN A 8 -9.23 -7.11 -13.27
N THR A 9 -10.41 -6.98 -12.66
CA THR A 9 -11.28 -8.12 -12.34
C THR A 9 -11.73 -8.84 -13.61
N LYS A 10 -12.09 -8.10 -14.66
CA LYS A 10 -12.43 -8.66 -15.97
C LYS A 10 -11.27 -9.42 -16.59
N LEU A 11 -10.06 -8.84 -16.58
CA LEU A 11 -8.85 -9.49 -17.10
C LEU A 11 -8.52 -10.78 -16.35
N ILE A 12 -8.68 -10.78 -15.01
CA ILE A 12 -8.50 -12.00 -14.22
C ILE A 12 -9.53 -13.04 -14.65
N LYS A 13 -10.83 -12.71 -14.70
CA LYS A 13 -11.88 -13.64 -15.15
C LYS A 13 -11.65 -14.18 -16.57
N GLU A 14 -11.16 -13.35 -17.49
CA GLU A 14 -10.79 -13.78 -18.84
C GLU A 14 -9.62 -14.80 -18.84
N ALA A 15 -8.70 -14.68 -17.87
CA ALA A 15 -7.54 -15.57 -17.77
C ALA A 15 -7.82 -16.88 -17.01
N ILE A 16 -8.63 -16.84 -15.94
CA ILE A 16 -8.88 -18.01 -15.07
C ILE A 16 -10.26 -18.66 -15.27
N GLY A 17 -11.20 -17.98 -15.93
CA GLY A 17 -12.57 -18.44 -16.16
C GLY A 17 -13.62 -17.51 -15.52
N GLU A 18 -14.79 -17.39 -16.16
CA GLU A 18 -15.93 -16.59 -15.65
C GLU A 18 -16.57 -17.21 -14.39
N ASP A 19 -16.34 -18.50 -14.17
CA ASP A 19 -16.75 -19.29 -13.01
C ASP A 19 -15.76 -19.17 -11.83
N ALA A 20 -14.71 -18.37 -11.97
CA ALA A 20 -13.77 -18.08 -10.90
C ALA A 20 -14.47 -17.59 -9.63
N THR A 21 -14.10 -18.19 -8.51
CA THR A 21 -14.55 -17.81 -7.19
C THR A 21 -13.98 -16.45 -6.79
N GLU A 22 -14.62 -15.80 -5.81
CA GLU A 22 -14.13 -14.52 -5.27
C GLU A 22 -12.70 -14.66 -4.71
N GLU A 23 -12.36 -15.78 -4.06
CA GLU A 23 -11.01 -16.02 -3.55
C GLU A 23 -9.96 -16.12 -4.65
N GLU A 24 -10.27 -16.78 -5.76
CA GLU A 24 -9.38 -16.88 -6.93
C GLU A 24 -9.19 -15.53 -7.59
N ILE A 25 -10.25 -14.73 -7.71
CA ILE A 25 -10.17 -13.36 -8.22
C ILE A 25 -9.27 -12.51 -7.33
N GLN A 26 -9.46 -12.54 -6.01
CA GLN A 26 -8.62 -11.80 -5.06
C GLN A 26 -7.16 -12.27 -5.08
N CYS A 27 -6.93 -13.57 -5.26
CA CYS A 27 -5.59 -14.13 -5.44
C CYS A 27 -4.92 -13.60 -6.72
N GLY A 28 -5.61 -13.68 -7.84
CA GLY A 28 -5.14 -13.19 -9.14
C GLY A 28 -4.84 -11.70 -9.13
N LEU A 29 -5.73 -10.88 -8.54
CA LEU A 29 -5.51 -9.45 -8.38
C LEU A 29 -4.26 -9.15 -7.54
N ARG A 30 -3.97 -9.94 -6.51
CA ARG A 30 -2.78 -9.78 -5.67
C ARG A 30 -1.52 -10.05 -6.48
N ILE A 31 -1.46 -11.18 -7.17
CA ILE A 31 -0.32 -11.57 -8.02
C ILE A 31 -0.09 -10.52 -9.10
N PHE A 32 -1.14 -10.09 -9.78
CA PHE A 32 -1.08 -9.07 -10.83
C PHE A 32 -0.53 -7.73 -10.30
N ARG A 33 -0.92 -7.31 -9.10
CA ARG A 33 -0.45 -6.07 -8.48
C ARG A 33 0.98 -6.19 -7.93
N SER A 34 1.42 -7.38 -7.54
CA SER A 34 2.78 -7.65 -7.05
C SER A 34 3.73 -8.16 -8.13
N ALA A 35 3.30 -8.26 -9.40
CA ALA A 35 4.08 -8.86 -10.48
C ALA A 35 5.48 -8.23 -10.62
N HIS A 36 5.59 -6.90 -10.52
CA HIS A 36 6.88 -6.19 -10.53
C HIS A 36 7.87 -6.63 -9.42
N GLN A 37 7.36 -7.05 -8.25
CA GLN A 37 8.19 -7.57 -7.15
C GLN A 37 8.55 -9.03 -7.38
N LEU A 38 7.60 -9.83 -7.88
CA LEU A 38 7.79 -11.26 -8.13
C LEU A 38 8.73 -11.52 -9.32
N TYR A 39 8.73 -10.63 -10.32
CA TYR A 39 9.50 -10.73 -11.56
C TYR A 39 10.51 -9.58 -11.66
N ALA A 40 11.24 -9.32 -10.57
CA ALA A 40 12.16 -8.18 -10.48
C ALA A 40 13.32 -8.18 -11.51
N ASN A 41 13.67 -9.37 -12.05
CA ASN A 41 14.71 -9.53 -13.07
C ASN A 41 14.16 -9.49 -14.51
N ASP A 42 12.86 -9.28 -14.68
CA ASP A 42 12.23 -9.19 -15.98
C ASP A 42 12.12 -7.71 -16.39
N ASP A 43 12.77 -7.36 -17.50
CA ASP A 43 12.88 -5.98 -17.98
C ASP A 43 11.50 -5.36 -18.33
N GLU A 44 10.53 -6.17 -18.74
CA GLU A 44 9.18 -5.69 -19.07
C GLU A 44 8.41 -5.32 -17.80
N PHE A 45 8.49 -6.16 -16.76
CA PHE A 45 7.87 -5.88 -15.47
C PHE A 45 8.57 -4.77 -14.68
N HIS A 46 9.89 -4.61 -14.84
CA HIS A 46 10.65 -3.55 -14.18
C HIS A 46 10.28 -2.15 -14.69
N ASN A 47 10.00 -2.01 -15.98
CA ASN A 47 9.69 -0.74 -16.62
C ASN A 47 8.19 -0.39 -16.62
N LEU A 48 7.35 -1.28 -16.07
CA LEU A 48 5.91 -1.11 -16.06
C LEU A 48 5.50 -0.03 -15.05
N SER A 49 4.87 1.04 -15.54
CA SER A 49 4.37 2.12 -14.67
C SER A 49 3.18 1.62 -13.85
N LEU A 50 3.43 1.32 -12.58
CA LEU A 50 2.37 0.87 -11.67
C LEU A 50 1.52 2.06 -11.24
N TYR A 51 0.25 2.02 -11.61
CA TYR A 51 -0.74 2.93 -11.06
C TYR A 51 -1.09 2.51 -9.63
N VAL A 52 -0.34 3.00 -8.64
CA VAL A 52 -0.60 2.73 -7.23
C VAL A 52 -1.74 3.64 -6.74
N ARG A 53 -2.97 3.37 -7.18
CA ARG A 53 -4.18 4.15 -6.79
C ARG A 53 -4.36 4.23 -5.26
N HIS A 54 -3.89 3.21 -4.54
CA HIS A 54 -3.99 3.10 -3.09
C HIS A 54 -2.80 3.71 -2.32
N ASN A 55 -1.81 4.28 -3.00
CA ASN A 55 -0.80 5.14 -2.35
C ASN A 55 -1.30 6.57 -2.12
N ARG A 56 -2.62 6.78 -2.19
CA ARG A 56 -3.23 8.02 -1.74
C ARG A 56 -3.33 7.94 -0.23
N ALA A 57 -2.48 8.71 0.45
CA ALA A 57 -2.72 9.05 1.85
C ALA A 57 -4.17 9.51 2.00
N LYS A 58 -5.00 8.71 2.66
CA LYS A 58 -6.36 9.10 2.99
C LYS A 58 -6.29 10.07 4.15
N GLN A 59 -7.21 11.02 4.20
CA GLN A 59 -7.36 11.86 5.38
C GLN A 59 -7.58 10.97 6.60
N GLY A 60 -6.76 11.15 7.62
CA GLY A 60 -6.90 10.46 8.90
C GLY A 60 -8.09 11.01 9.69
N ASN A 61 -8.44 10.33 10.78
CA ASN A 61 -9.59 10.69 11.63
C ASN A 61 -9.24 11.71 12.73
N LEU A 62 -8.00 12.21 12.77
CA LEU A 62 -7.53 13.15 13.79
C LEU A 62 -7.82 14.60 13.37
N HIS A 63 -8.31 15.39 14.33
CA HIS A 63 -8.59 16.81 14.19
C HIS A 63 -7.69 17.64 15.12
N ILE A 64 -7.66 18.95 14.91
CA ILE A 64 -6.91 19.88 15.76
C ILE A 64 -7.50 19.82 17.17
N GLY A 65 -6.64 19.55 18.16
CA GLY A 65 -7.03 19.41 19.57
C GLY A 65 -7.22 17.97 20.03
N ASP A 66 -7.27 17.00 19.11
CA ASP A 66 -7.32 15.59 19.47
C ASP A 66 -6.00 15.12 20.10
N SER A 67 -6.11 14.29 21.13
CA SER A 67 -4.97 13.56 21.67
C SER A 67 -4.60 12.44 20.71
N ALA A 68 -3.45 12.55 20.05
CA ALA A 68 -2.92 11.48 19.22
C ALA A 68 -2.57 10.25 20.09
N MET A 69 -2.95 9.07 19.64
CA MET A 69 -2.54 7.81 20.28
C MET A 69 -1.04 7.62 20.11
N ASP A 70 -0.34 7.26 21.19
CA ASP A 70 1.05 6.84 21.05
C ASP A 70 1.12 5.46 20.43
N VAL A 71 1.87 5.33 19.33
CA VAL A 71 2.01 4.08 18.58
C VAL A 71 3.48 3.69 18.53
N LYS A 72 3.71 2.37 18.50
CA LYS A 72 5.05 1.79 18.37
C LYS A 72 5.44 1.75 16.90
N LEU A 73 6.57 2.38 16.56
CA LEU A 73 7.16 2.42 15.23
C LEU A 73 8.41 1.54 15.19
N LEU A 74 8.74 1.00 14.02
CA LEU A 74 10.04 0.41 13.73
C LEU A 74 10.84 1.44 12.93
N ASN A 75 11.96 1.91 13.46
CA ASN A 75 12.80 2.88 12.76
C ASN A 75 13.68 2.17 11.69
N ILE A 76 14.37 2.96 10.87
CA ILE A 76 15.26 2.45 9.82
C ILE A 76 16.48 1.67 10.35
N ASN A 77 16.79 1.79 11.64
CA ASN A 77 17.85 1.05 12.31
C ASN A 77 17.35 -0.30 12.86
N GLY A 78 16.07 -0.65 12.67
CA GLY A 78 15.46 -1.86 13.20
C GLY A 78 15.09 -1.78 14.68
N GLU A 79 15.08 -0.59 15.26
CA GLU A 79 14.73 -0.38 16.67
C GLU A 79 13.28 0.04 16.82
N PHE A 80 12.65 -0.41 17.90
CA PHE A 80 11.31 0.01 18.24
C PHE A 80 11.32 1.31 19.03
N VAL A 81 10.52 2.28 18.56
CA VAL A 81 10.41 3.62 19.14
C VAL A 81 8.94 4.04 19.27
N SER A 82 8.64 5.01 20.13
CA SER A 82 7.28 5.58 20.27
C SER A 82 7.09 6.75 19.30
N LEU A 83 5.90 6.89 18.73
CA LEU A 83 5.56 8.01 17.86
C LEU A 83 5.71 9.35 18.60
N LEU A 84 5.17 9.44 19.81
CA LEU A 84 5.21 10.67 20.60
C LEU A 84 6.61 11.02 21.08
N SER A 85 7.55 10.06 21.10
CA SER A 85 8.96 10.35 21.42
C SER A 85 9.64 11.30 20.42
N TYR A 86 9.12 11.41 19.19
CA TYR A 86 9.60 12.35 18.19
C TYR A 86 8.96 13.74 18.29
N PHE A 87 7.90 13.89 19.10
CA PHE A 87 7.20 15.15 19.25
C PHE A 87 8.03 16.16 20.05
N GLN A 88 8.18 17.37 19.51
CA GLN A 88 8.83 18.50 20.18
C GLN A 88 7.88 19.69 20.13
N SER A 89 7.61 20.32 21.27
CA SER A 89 6.61 21.39 21.41
C SER A 89 6.85 22.62 20.52
N ASN A 90 8.09 22.85 20.09
CA ASN A 90 8.47 24.01 19.27
C ASN A 90 8.75 23.66 17.80
N ARG A 91 8.43 22.45 17.32
CA ARG A 91 8.72 22.04 15.94
C ARG A 91 7.65 21.11 15.38
N PRO A 92 7.09 21.39 14.19
CA PRO A 92 6.20 20.44 13.53
C PRO A 92 6.95 19.14 13.21
N LEU A 93 6.32 18.01 13.54
CA LEU A 93 6.82 16.68 13.22
C LEU A 93 6.20 16.20 11.92
N LEU A 94 7.04 15.85 10.94
CA LEU A 94 6.63 15.17 9.72
C LEU A 94 7.18 13.75 9.75
N ILE A 95 6.32 12.76 9.52
CA ILE A 95 6.70 11.36 9.42
C ILE A 95 6.43 10.89 8.00
N ILE A 96 7.48 10.37 7.37
CA ILE A 96 7.41 9.73 6.07
C ILE A 96 7.58 8.24 6.31
N ALA A 97 6.52 7.48 6.05
CA ALA A 97 6.54 6.03 6.10
C ALA A 97 6.49 5.48 4.67
N GLY A 98 7.14 4.35 4.46
CA GLY A 98 7.16 3.63 3.20
C GLY A 98 7.34 2.14 3.43
N SER A 99 7.05 1.34 2.41
CA SER A 99 7.45 -0.07 2.40
C SER A 99 8.92 -0.14 2.00
N TYR A 100 9.74 -0.76 2.85
CA TYR A 100 11.12 -1.11 2.53
C TYR A 100 11.17 -2.62 2.29
N THR A 101 11.60 -3.03 1.10
CA THR A 101 11.80 -4.42 0.68
C THR A 101 13.24 -4.61 0.28
#